data_AF-A0A9R1CWH4-F1
#
_entry.id   AF-A0A9R1CWH4-F1
#
_cell.length_a   1.000
_cell.length_b   1.000
_cell.length_c   1.000
_cell.angle_alpha   90.00
_cell.angle_beta   90.00
_cell.angle_gamma   90.00
#
_symmetry.space_group_name_H-M   'P 1'
#
loop_
_entity.id
_entity.type
_entity.pdbx_description
1 polymer ?
#
loop_
_entity_poly.entity_id
_entity_poly.type
_entity_poly.pdbx_seq_one_letter_code
_entity_poly.pdbx_strand_id
1 'polypeptide(L)' 'MTMSNGWEPRTRLGRQVADGEITSMQEALQSGLPLKEPELVDQLLPGLEDEVLDINMVQRMTDSGRRVKFR' A
#
# COMPACT_ATOMS: atom_id res chain seq x y z
N MET A 1 -19.91 -1.02 11.83
CA MET A 1 -19.42 0.35 11.54
C MET A 1 -18.34 0.23 10.49
N THR A 2 -18.60 0.67 9.26
CA THR A 2 -17.59 0.77 8.21
C THR A 2 -16.54 1.79 8.63
N MET A 3 -15.29 1.35 8.76
CA MET A 3 -14.14 2.19 9.04
C MET A 3 -13.91 3.08 7.81
N SER A 4 -14.56 4.23 7.74
CA SER A 4 -14.11 5.30 6.86
C SER A 4 -12.80 5.84 7.44
N ASN A 5 -11.70 5.11 7.22
CA ASN A 5 -10.36 5.67 7.30
C ASN A 5 -10.35 6.81 6.27
N GLY A 6 -10.47 8.05 6.74
CA GLY A 6 -10.47 9.23 5.90
C GLY A 6 -9.13 9.36 5.21
N TRP A 7 -8.97 8.67 4.08
CA TRP A 7 -7.81 8.79 3.24
C TRP A 7 -7.79 10.19 2.64
N GLU A 8 -6.81 10.99 3.07
CA GLU A 8 -6.55 12.31 2.52
C GLU A 8 -5.39 12.18 1.51
N PRO A 9 -5.70 12.19 0.20
CA PRO A 9 -4.69 11.96 -0.82
C PRO A 9 -3.67 13.09 -0.85
N ARG A 10 -2.38 12.72 -0.80
CA ARG A 10 -1.25 13.65 -0.90
C ARG A 10 -0.72 13.72 -2.32
N THR A 11 -0.86 12.65 -3.09
CA THR A 11 -0.43 12.62 -4.49
C THR A 11 -1.48 13.23 -5.42
N ARG A 12 -1.04 13.61 -6.63
CA ARG A 12 -1.97 14.05 -7.68
C ARG A 12 -2.89 12.90 -8.11
N LEU A 13 -2.33 11.71 -8.24
CA LEU A 13 -3.09 10.50 -8.59
C LEU A 13 -4.13 10.16 -7.52
N GLY A 14 -3.74 10.23 -6.25
CA GLY A 14 -4.65 10.06 -5.11
C GLY A 14 -5.86 10.99 -5.16
N ARG A 15 -5.64 12.27 -5.47
CA ARG A 15 -6.73 13.24 -5.62
C ARG A 15 -7.66 12.87 -6.76
N GLN A 16 -7.12 12.53 -7.92
CA GLN A 16 -7.95 12.13 -9.08
C GLN A 16 -8.79 10.87 -8.80
N VAL A 17 -8.26 9.91 -8.04
CA VAL A 17 -9.01 8.73 -7.63
C VAL A 17 -10.07 9.09 -6.57
N ALA A 18 -9.74 9.93 -5.59
CA ALA A 18 -10.69 10.38 -4.57
C ALA A 18 -11.82 11.25 -5.16
N ASP A 19 -11.52 12.05 -6.19
CA ASP A 19 -12.47 12.89 -6.92
C ASP A 19 -13.32 12.06 -7.92
N GLY A 20 -12.98 10.79 -8.15
CA GLY A 20 -13.69 9.88 -9.06
C GLY A 20 -13.37 10.07 -10.54
N GLU A 21 -12.31 10.80 -10.88
CA GLU A 21 -11.83 10.95 -12.27
C GLU A 21 -11.21 9.65 -12.82
N ILE A 22 -10.54 8.88 -11.95
CA ILE A 22 -9.94 7.59 -12.28
C ILE A 22 -10.68 6.51 -11.51
N THR A 23 -11.30 5.59 -12.25
CA THR A 23 -12.19 4.57 -11.67
C THR A 23 -11.63 3.17 -11.76
N SER A 24 -10.56 2.98 -12.55
CA SER A 24 -9.92 1.68 -12.75
C SER A 24 -8.42 1.72 -12.54
N MET A 25 -7.84 0.58 -12.15
CA MET A 25 -6.40 0.43 -12.01
C MET A 25 -5.67 0.59 -13.35
N GLN A 26 -6.30 0.19 -14.46
CA GLN A 26 -5.76 0.37 -15.80
C GLN A 26 -5.58 1.85 -16.15
N GLU A 27 -6.58 2.69 -15.86
CA GLU A 27 -6.48 4.15 -16.05
C GLU A 27 -5.40 4.75 -15.16
N ALA A 28 -5.30 4.31 -13.90
CA ALA A 28 -4.25 4.75 -12.99
C ALA A 28 -2.85 4.44 -13.54
N LEU A 29 -2.63 3.25 -14.11
CA LEU A 29 -1.37 2.88 -14.73
C LEU A 29 -1.10 3.66 -16.03
N GLN A 30 -2.13 3.90 -16.84
CA GLN A 30 -2.00 4.62 -18.11
C GLN A 30 -1.77 6.12 -17.90
N SER A 31 -2.15 6.67 -16.75
CA SER A 31 -1.93 8.08 -16.38
C SER A 31 -0.44 8.49 -16.35
N GLY A 32 0.47 7.51 -16.26
CA GLY A 32 1.91 7.74 -16.11
C GLY A 32 2.30 8.39 -14.77
N LEU A 33 1.37 8.50 -13.82
CA LEU A 33 1.63 9.03 -12.49
C LEU A 33 2.19 7.93 -11.57
N PRO A 34 3.12 8.29 -10.66
CA PRO A 34 3.70 7.31 -9.76
C PRO A 34 2.69 6.87 -8.69
N LEU A 35 2.49 5.56 -8.58
CA LEU A 35 1.72 4.91 -7.52
C LEU A 35 2.54 4.90 -6.22
N LYS A 36 2.24 5.82 -5.30
CA LYS A 36 2.99 5.99 -4.02
C LYS A 36 2.13 5.85 -2.77
N GLU A 37 0.83 5.66 -2.93
CA GLU A 37 -0.15 5.58 -1.84
C GLU A 37 -0.79 4.20 -1.88
N PRO A 38 -0.72 3.39 -0.81
CA PRO A 38 -1.32 2.06 -0.79
C PRO A 38 -2.84 2.12 -0.91
N GLU A 39 -3.47 3.18 -0.40
CA GLU A 39 -4.93 3.34 -0.41
C GLU A 39 -5.50 3.43 -1.84
N LEU A 40 -4.68 3.75 -2.85
CA LEU A 40 -5.07 3.68 -4.26
C LEU A 40 -5.48 2.25 -4.66
N VAL A 41 -4.78 1.25 -4.15
CA VAL A 41 -5.08 -0.17 -4.43
C VAL A 41 -6.38 -0.55 -3.74
N ASP A 42 -6.57 -0.13 -2.49
CA ASP A 42 -7.77 -0.41 -1.70
C ASP A 42 -9.04 0.17 -2.37
N GLN A 43 -8.94 1.36 -2.98
CA GLN A 43 -10.07 2.00 -3.67
C GLN A 43 -10.35 1.42 -5.06
N LEU A 44 -9.31 1.17 -5.86
CA LEU A 44 -9.47 0.76 -7.26
C LEU A 44 -9.68 -0.75 -7.44
N LEU A 45 -9.23 -1.56 -6.48
CA LEU A 45 -9.32 -3.02 -6.53
C LEU A 45 -9.90 -3.59 -5.22
N PRO A 46 -11.21 -3.37 -4.97
CA PRO A 46 -11.86 -3.93 -3.79
C PRO A 46 -11.92 -5.46 -3.89
N GLY A 47 -11.56 -6.14 -2.79
CA GLY A 47 -11.61 -7.60 -2.70
C GLY A 47 -10.31 -8.32 -3.05
N LEU A 48 -9.17 -7.63 -2.99
CA LEU A 48 -7.86 -8.29 -2.98
C LEU A 48 -7.69 -9.12 -1.70
N GLU A 49 -7.10 -10.31 -1.83
CA GLU A 49 -6.77 -11.18 -0.71
C GLU A 49 -5.24 -11.21 -0.52
N ASP A 50 -4.80 -11.08 0.73
CA ASP A 50 -3.39 -11.19 1.10
C ASP A 50 -3.10 -12.55 1.75
N GLU A 51 -2.04 -13.22 1.30
CA GLU A 51 -1.54 -14.47 1.88
C GLU A 51 -0.08 -14.30 2.34
N VAL A 52 0.21 -14.71 3.58
CA VAL A 52 1.58 -14.73 4.11
C VAL A 52 2.22 -16.07 3.78
N LEU A 53 3.19 -16.04 2.86
CA LEU A 53 3.84 -17.27 2.37
C LEU A 53 4.88 -17.85 3.34
N ASP A 54 5.70 -17.00 3.96
CA ASP A 54 6.76 -17.44 4.88
C ASP A 54 7.15 -16.30 5.83
N ILE A 55 7.57 -16.66 7.04
CA ILE A 55 8.07 -15.72 8.06
C ILE A 55 9.46 -16.18 8.47
N ASN A 56 10.48 -15.44 8.03
CA ASN A 56 11.86 -15.80 8.31
C ASN A 56 12.47 -14.91 9.39
N MET A 57 12.96 -15.53 10.48
CA MET A 57 13.71 -14.82 11.51
C MET A 57 15.18 -14.71 11.13
N VAL A 58 15.69 -13.48 11.04
CA VAL A 58 17.12 -13.19 10.80
C VAL A 58 17.74 -12.49 12.01
N GLN A 59 19.00 -12.78 12.29
CA GLN A 59 19.72 -12.23 13.44
C GLN A 59 21.04 -11.59 13.02
N ARG A 60 21.32 -10.38 13.49
CA ARG A 60 22.62 -9.70 13.37
C ARG A 60 23.33 -9.68 14.72
N MET A 61 24.60 -10.10 14.74
CA MET A 61 25.48 -9.93 15.90
C MET A 61 25.94 -8.48 16.03
N THR A 62 25.97 -7.98 17.26
CA THR A 62 26.47 -6.66 17.66
C THR A 62 27.36 -6.80 18.89
N ASP A 63 28.13 -5.77 19.21
CA ASP A 63 29.06 -5.78 20.36
C ASP A 63 28.35 -6.01 21.70
N SER A 64 27.15 -5.46 21.88
CA SER A 64 26.30 -5.66 23.07
C SER A 64 25.34 -6.86 22.97
N GLY A 65 25.54 -7.78 22.02
CA GLY A 65 24.73 -8.99 21.89
C GLY A 65 24.05 -9.18 20.53
N ARG A 66 22.82 -9.70 20.51
CA ARG A 66 22.12 -10.16 19.29
C ARG A 66 20.91 -9.29 18.99
N ARG A 67 20.78 -8.79 17.77
CA ARG A 67 19.57 -8.11 17.28
C ARG A 67 18.82 -9.00 16.28
N VAL A 68 17.59 -9.37 16.62
CA VAL A 68 16.69 -10.15 15.76
C VAL A 68 15.76 -9.24 14.94
N LYS A 69 15.42 -9.68 13.73
CA LYS A 69 14.41 -9.09 12.84
C LYS A 69 13.64 -10.20 12.14
N PHE A 70 12.38 -9.96 11.82
CA PHE A 70 11.60 -10.80 10.92
C PHE A 70 11.65 -10.19 9.53
N ARG A 71 11.78 -11.04 8.51
CA ARG A 71 11.68 -10.68 7.10
C ARG A 71 10.37 -11.19 6.54
#